data_AF-A0A378BS21-F1
#
_entry.id   AF-A0A378BS21-F1
#
_cell.length_a   1.000
_cell.length_b   1.000
_cell.length_c   1.000
_cell.angle_alpha   90.00
_cell.angle_beta   90.00
_cell.angle_gamma   90.00
#
_symmetry.space_group_name_H-M   'P 1'
#
loop_
_entity.id
_entity.type
_entity.pdbx_description
1 polymer ?
#
loop_
_entity_poly.entity_id
_entity_poly.type
_entity_poly.pdbx_seq_one_letter_code
_entity_poly.pdbx_strand_id
1 'polypeptide(L)' 'MSKSFVLHSAFRPSGDQPEAIRRLEEGLEDGLAHQTLLGGYRLR' A
#
# COMPACT_ATOMS: atom_id res chain seq x y z
N MET A 1 0.97 23.98 4.59
CA MET A 1 1.28 22.70 5.25
C MET A 1 0.04 21.82 5.16
N SER A 2 0.11 20.71 4.43
CA SER A 2 -0.99 19.74 4.36
C SER A 2 -1.18 19.09 5.73
N LYS A 3 -2.43 18.87 6.12
CA LYS A 3 -2.75 18.14 7.35
C LYS A 3 -2.27 16.70 7.20
N SER A 4 -1.55 16.18 8.20
CA SER A 4 -1.11 14.78 8.21
C SER A 4 -2.32 13.84 8.12
N PHE A 5 -2.21 12.81 7.28
CA PHE A 5 -3.18 11.73 7.22
C PHE A 5 -2.94 10.77 8.39
N VAL A 6 -3.98 10.46 9.16
CA VAL A 6 -3.92 9.52 10.29
C VAL A 6 -4.86 8.36 9.99
N LEU A 7 -4.31 7.15 9.86
CA LEU A 7 -5.07 5.93 9.61
C LEU A 7 -5.57 5.33 10.93
N HIS A 8 -6.88 5.15 11.04
CA HIS A 8 -7.51 4.39 12.13
C HIS A 8 -7.99 3.02 11.61
N SER A 9 -7.46 1.93 12.18
CA SER A 9 -7.85 0.57 11.82
C SER A 9 -7.71 -0.35 13.02
N ALA A 10 -8.66 -1.28 13.17
CA ALA A 10 -8.56 -2.38 14.13
C ALA A 10 -7.64 -3.52 13.63
N PHE A 11 -7.31 -3.53 12.34
CA PHE A 11 -6.53 -4.56 11.69
C PHE A 11 -5.16 -4.02 11.28
N ARG A 12 -4.13 -4.85 11.45
CA ARG A 12 -2.80 -4.60 10.92
C ARG A 12 -2.67 -5.22 9.52
N PRO A 13 -1.91 -4.62 8.61
CA PRO A 13 -1.59 -5.24 7.33
C PRO A 13 -1.05 -6.67 7.53
N SER A 14 -1.54 -7.62 6.74
CA SER A 14 -1.24 -9.04 6.89
C SER A 14 -1.07 -9.74 5.54
N GLY A 15 -0.47 -10.93 5.55
CA GLY A 15 -0.17 -11.66 4.30
C GLY A 15 0.75 -10.86 3.38
N ASP A 16 0.36 -10.69 2.12
CA ASP A 16 1.12 -9.97 1.11
C ASP A 16 0.83 -8.43 1.13
N GLN A 17 -0.05 -7.95 2.02
CA GLN A 17 -0.41 -6.52 2.10
C GLN A 17 0.76 -5.59 2.48
N PRO A 18 1.64 -5.90 3.47
CA PRO A 18 2.74 -5.01 3.83
C PRO A 18 3.67 -4.72 2.64
N GLU A 19 3.98 -5.76 1.85
CA GLU A 19 4.85 -5.64 0.69
C GLU A 19 4.16 -4.88 -0.46
N ALA A 20 2.87 -5.08 -0.66
CA ALA A 20 2.09 -4.32 -1.65
C ALA A 20 2.06 -2.82 -1.32
N ILE A 21 1.91 -2.45 -0.04
CA ILE A 21 1.95 -1.05 0.42
C ILE A 21 3.33 -0.45 0.12
N ARG A 22 4.42 -1.13 0.51
CA ARG A 22 5.79 -0.66 0.29
C ARG A 22 6.08 -0.36 -1.18
N ARG A 23 5.71 -1.27 -2.09
CA ARG A 23 5.95 -1.10 -3.53
C ARG A 23 5.17 0.07 -4.13
N LEU A 24 3.93 0.29 -3.68
CA LEU A 24 3.12 1.41 -4.16
C LEU A 24 3.69 2.74 -3.68
N GLU A 25 4.14 2.80 -2.42
CA GLU A 25 4.82 3.96 -1.83
C GLU A 25 6.09 4.30 -2.62
N GLU A 26 6.97 3.32 -2.85
CA GLU A 26 8.20 3.48 -3.65
C GLU A 26 7.89 3.99 -5.06
N GLY A 27 6.88 3.43 -5.73
CA GLY A 27 6.49 3.91 -7.06
C GLY A 27 5.98 5.35 -7.08
N LEU A 28 5.39 5.84 -5.99
CA LEU A 28 5.00 7.25 -5.86
C LEU A 28 6.24 8.14 -5.66
N GLU A 29 7.19 7.70 -4.86
CA GLU A 29 8.46 8.41 -4.62
C GLU A 29 9.32 8.47 -5.90
N ASP A 30 9.31 7.42 -6.70
CA ASP A 30 9.99 7.32 -7.99
C ASP A 30 9.28 8.12 -9.11
N GLY A 31 8.09 8.68 -8.84
CA GLY A 31 7.34 9.48 -9.81
C GLY A 31 6.63 8.68 -10.89
N LEU A 32 6.29 7.41 -10.63
CA LEU A 32 5.51 6.60 -11.57
C LEU A 32 4.11 7.19 -11.77
N ALA A 33 3.79 7.52 -13.01
CA ALA A 33 2.48 8.08 -13.38
C ALA A 33 1.33 7.06 -13.22
N HIS A 34 1.62 5.78 -13.40
CA HIS A 34 0.64 4.70 -13.35
C HIS A 34 1.20 3.50 -12.59
N GLN A 35 0.39 2.97 -11.67
CA GLN A 35 0.67 1.76 -10.91
C GLN A 35 -0.60 0.91 -10.82
N THR A 36 -0.44 -0.41 -10.83
CA THR A 36 -1.56 -1.36 -10.75
C THR A 36 -1.40 -2.26 -9.54
N LEU A 37 -2.35 -2.22 -8.62
CA LEU A 37 -2.44 -3.17 -7.51
C LEU A 37 -3.34 -4.35 -7.91
N LEU A 38 -2.73 -5.51 -8.15
CA LEU A 38 -3.48 -6.74 -8.41
C LEU A 38 -3.84 -7.42 -7.08
N GLY A 39 -5.06 -7.20 -6.63
CA GLY A 39 -5.61 -7.87 -5.45
C GLY A 39 -5.92 -9.33 -5.74
N GLY A 40 -5.28 -10.24 -5.01
CA GLY A 40 -5.57 -11.67 -5.05
C GLY A 40 -5.46 -12.27 -3.66
N TYR A 41 -6.30 -13.27 -3.37
CA TYR A 41 -6.16 -14.07 -2.17
C TYR A 41 -5.10 -15.14 -2.45
N ARG A 42 -3.99 -15.14 -1.69
CA ARG A 42 -3.08 -16.28 -1.72
C ARG A 42 -3.74 -17.42 -0.95
N LEU A 43 -4.24 -18.43 -1.66
CA LEU A 43 -4.61 -19.71 -1.06
C LEU A 43 -3.32 -20.29 -0.47
N ARG A 44 -3.25 -20.36 0.86
CA ARG A 44 -2.32 -21.24 1.56
C ARG A 44 -3.05 -22.53 1.90
#